data_AF-A0A9W8NBK6-F1
#
_entry.id   AF-A0A9W8NBK6-F1
#
_cell.length_a   1.000
_cell.length_b   1.000
_cell.length_c   1.000
_cell.angle_alpha   90.00
_cell.angle_beta   90.00
_cell.angle_gamma   90.00
#
_symmetry.space_group_name_H-M   'P 1'
#
loop_
_entity.id
_entity.type
_entity.pdbx_description
1 polymer ?
#
loop_
_entity_poly.entity_id
_entity_poly.type
_entity_poly.pdbx_seq_one_letter_code
_entity_poly.pdbx_strand_id
1 'polypeptide(L)'
;MHVKPIIALALSAASLVCAHGNIQSVTGDRGGNGTALGIKGAVVPRFGKNDDTESDTTVFGGNANNPAQNGLGKTTNGEVKVSDLKDAMALSSSTLPQVSGDGSGTITGIWRIVTSDGTANDKHGSLFAVVDPTGTGNYEDGMQLVARSSMVGDNGNVVQRALQAIGIKKRATNVGADAKFSVNIPSGIKCTGSDAASGQGNFCLLKIANNNNNGPFGGNVAFQISGCGHDDAKREISFRA
;
A
#
# COMPACT_ATOMS: atom_id res chain seq x y z
N MET A 1 -54.55 12.34 33.89
CA MET A 1 -53.15 12.68 33.52
C MET A 1 -52.31 11.42 33.59
N HIS A 2 -51.86 10.88 32.46
CA HIS A 2 -50.88 9.78 32.42
C HIS A 2 -49.80 10.17 31.39
N VAL A 3 -48.65 10.64 31.88
CA VAL A 3 -47.47 10.94 31.06
C VAL A 3 -46.71 9.64 30.86
N LYS A 4 -46.70 9.12 29.63
CA LYS A 4 -45.87 7.98 29.22
C LYS A 4 -44.44 8.48 28.95
N PRO A 5 -43.39 7.84 29.49
CA PRO A 5 -42.03 8.18 29.14
C PRO A 5 -41.72 7.61 27.75
N ILE A 6 -41.44 8.49 26.79
CA ILE A 6 -40.85 8.11 25.50
C ILE A 6 -39.37 7.85 25.77
N ILE A 7 -38.99 6.57 25.81
CA ILE A 7 -37.58 6.17 25.80
C ILE A 7 -37.08 6.35 24.36
N ALA A 8 -36.36 7.44 24.11
CA ALA A 8 -35.64 7.65 22.86
C ALA A 8 -34.38 6.77 22.87
N LEU A 9 -34.43 5.66 22.13
CA LEU A 9 -33.27 4.81 21.88
C LEU A 9 -32.36 5.56 20.90
N ALA A 10 -31.37 6.28 21.41
CA ALA A 10 -30.31 6.86 20.59
C ALA A 10 -29.49 5.71 19.97
N LEU A 11 -29.79 5.37 18.73
CA LEU A 11 -28.99 4.45 17.94
C LEU A 11 -27.68 5.20 17.61
N SER A 12 -26.68 5.07 18.48
CA SER A 12 -25.33 5.51 18.17
C SER A 12 -24.90 4.76 16.91
N ALA A 13 -24.84 5.45 15.78
CA ALA A 13 -24.13 4.98 14.60
C ALA A 13 -22.64 4.94 14.97
N ALA A 14 -22.24 3.89 15.70
CA ALA A 14 -20.85 3.52 15.79
C ALA A 14 -20.46 3.16 14.36
N SER A 15 -19.76 4.08 13.70
CA SER A 15 -19.06 3.80 12.46
C SER A 15 -18.06 2.68 12.77
N LEU A 16 -18.47 1.43 12.54
CA LEU A 16 -17.57 0.28 12.54
C LEU A 16 -16.69 0.40 11.30
N VAL A 17 -15.63 1.17 11.48
CA VAL A 17 -14.47 1.40 10.61
C VAL A 17 -13.35 0.59 11.30
N CYS A 18 -12.58 -0.28 10.68
CA CYS A 18 -12.37 -0.55 9.27
C CYS A 18 -11.48 -1.78 9.09
N ALA A 19 -11.28 -2.08 7.81
CA ALA A 19 -10.53 -3.14 7.17
C ALA A 19 -9.16 -2.71 6.67
N HIS A 20 -8.20 -2.54 7.54
CA HIS A 20 -6.98 -1.85 7.20
C HIS A 20 -5.85 -2.82 6.88
N GLY A 21 -5.11 -2.50 5.82
CA GLY A 21 -3.83 -3.11 5.56
C GLY A 21 -2.87 -2.08 5.01
N ASN A 22 -1.58 -2.25 5.33
CA ASN A 22 -0.53 -1.35 4.89
C ASN A 22 0.69 -2.16 4.44
N ILE A 23 1.60 -1.50 3.71
CA ILE A 23 2.77 -2.15 3.11
C ILE A 23 3.98 -1.79 3.95
N GLN A 24 4.56 -2.79 4.60
CA GLN A 24 5.61 -2.59 5.62
C GLN A 24 7.00 -2.60 5.01
N SER A 25 7.20 -3.46 4.02
CA SER A 25 8.46 -3.57 3.31
C SER A 25 8.23 -4.11 1.91
N VAL A 26 9.06 -3.69 0.97
CA VAL A 26 9.14 -4.23 -0.39
C VAL A 26 10.58 -4.38 -0.83
N THR A 27 10.81 -5.33 -1.71
CA THR A 27 12.10 -5.64 -2.34
C THR A 27 11.85 -5.96 -3.80
N GLY A 28 12.68 -5.41 -4.70
CA GLY A 28 12.64 -5.76 -6.12
C GLY A 28 13.51 -6.98 -6.41
N ASP A 29 13.27 -7.66 -7.53
CA ASP A 29 14.03 -8.85 -7.93
C ASP A 29 15.53 -8.59 -8.17
N ARG A 30 15.92 -7.32 -8.38
CA ARG A 30 17.32 -6.88 -8.47
C ARG A 30 17.83 -6.25 -7.17
N GLY A 31 17.11 -6.42 -6.07
CA GLY A 31 17.45 -5.88 -4.76
C GLY A 31 16.82 -4.53 -4.48
N GLY A 32 17.45 -3.76 -3.59
CA GLY A 32 16.88 -2.53 -3.04
C GLY A 32 15.72 -2.78 -2.09
N ASN A 33 15.43 -1.83 -1.21
CA ASN A 33 14.36 -1.97 -0.21
C ASN A 33 13.55 -0.68 -0.09
N GLY A 34 12.23 -0.84 0.02
CA GLY A 34 11.29 0.26 0.19
C GLY A 34 10.24 -0.05 1.26
N THR A 35 9.43 0.95 1.56
CA THR A 35 8.17 0.82 2.31
C THR A 35 7.14 1.73 1.67
N ALA A 36 5.87 1.67 2.09
CA ALA A 36 4.87 2.60 1.57
C ALA A 36 5.14 4.04 2.01
N LEU A 37 4.79 4.99 1.14
CA LEU A 37 4.71 6.40 1.49
C LEU A 37 3.74 6.60 2.66
N GLY A 38 4.10 7.50 3.58
CA GLY A 38 3.30 7.78 4.78
C GLY A 38 3.46 6.77 5.93
N ILE A 39 4.22 5.69 5.74
CA ILE A 39 4.53 4.73 6.82
C ILE A 39 5.41 5.38 7.89
N LYS A 40 5.10 5.09 9.16
CA LYS A 40 5.89 5.55 10.33
C LYS A 40 6.67 4.43 11.02
N GLY A 41 6.62 3.22 10.47
CA GLY A 41 7.42 2.08 10.91
C GLY A 41 7.08 1.65 12.33
N ALA A 42 8.10 1.35 13.13
CA ALA A 42 7.95 0.77 14.47
C ALA A 42 7.26 1.69 15.51
N VAL A 43 7.04 2.97 15.19
CA VAL A 43 6.34 3.92 16.06
C VAL A 43 4.85 3.63 16.13
N VAL A 44 4.27 3.00 15.10
CA VAL A 44 2.85 2.61 15.08
C VAL A 44 2.69 1.27 15.80
N PRO A 45 1.93 1.22 16.92
CA PRO A 45 1.66 -0.02 17.62
C PRO A 45 1.07 -1.08 16.69
N ARG A 46 1.58 -2.31 16.78
CA ARG A 46 1.05 -3.43 16.01
C ARG A 46 -0.31 -3.90 16.52
N PHE A 47 -0.51 -3.85 17.84
CA PHE A 47 -1.70 -4.29 18.55
C PHE A 47 -2.24 -3.18 19.44
N GLY A 48 -3.55 -3.11 19.63
CA GLY A 48 -4.18 -2.05 20.42
C GLY A 48 -5.54 -1.64 19.87
N LYS A 49 -5.97 -0.41 20.21
CA LYS A 49 -7.15 0.20 19.61
C LYS A 49 -6.85 0.53 18.15
N ASN A 50 -7.87 0.47 17.31
CA ASN A 50 -7.75 0.74 15.87
C ASN A 50 -7.03 2.07 15.59
N ASP A 51 -7.46 3.16 16.25
CA ASP A 51 -6.86 4.50 16.13
C ASP A 51 -5.34 4.52 16.40
N ASP A 52 -4.85 3.66 17.29
CA ASP A 52 -3.43 3.56 17.60
C ASP A 52 -2.69 2.76 16.53
N THR A 53 -3.32 1.71 15.99
CA THR A 53 -2.67 0.72 15.10
C THR A 53 -2.79 1.02 13.61
N GLU A 54 -3.67 1.95 13.22
CA GLU A 54 -4.01 2.25 11.82
C GLU A 54 -3.43 3.58 11.34
N SER A 55 -2.66 4.26 12.19
CA SER A 55 -2.29 5.66 11.98
C SER A 55 -1.50 5.91 10.68
N ASP A 56 -0.80 4.89 10.17
CA ASP A 56 -0.04 4.91 8.94
C ASP A 56 -0.67 4.09 7.79
N THR A 57 -1.89 3.58 7.97
CA THR A 57 -2.62 2.94 6.87
C THR A 57 -3.10 4.01 5.89
N THR A 58 -2.72 3.87 4.62
CA THR A 58 -3.21 4.76 3.58
C THR A 58 -4.63 4.36 3.21
N VAL A 59 -5.53 5.34 3.25
CA VAL A 59 -6.88 5.27 2.73
C VAL A 59 -6.92 6.01 1.40
N PHE A 60 -7.27 5.30 0.34
CA PHE A 60 -7.50 5.92 -0.96
C PHE A 60 -8.95 6.42 -1.03
N GLY A 61 -9.14 7.58 -1.67
CA GLY A 61 -10.47 8.00 -2.07
C GLY A 61 -11.02 7.10 -3.17
N GLY A 62 -12.35 7.08 -3.32
CA GLY A 62 -12.97 6.45 -4.48
C GLY A 62 -13.79 5.21 -4.25
N ASN A 63 -14.07 4.51 -5.36
CA ASN A 63 -14.78 3.24 -5.36
C ASN A 63 -13.78 2.10 -5.14
N ALA A 64 -14.07 1.23 -4.18
CA ALA A 64 -13.28 0.06 -3.84
C ALA A 64 -13.03 -0.92 -5.00
N ASN A 65 -13.88 -0.90 -6.02
CA ASN A 65 -13.78 -1.72 -7.21
C ASN A 65 -13.06 -1.02 -8.38
N ASN A 66 -12.63 0.23 -8.19
CA ASN A 66 -11.85 0.99 -9.17
C ASN A 66 -10.51 1.42 -8.54
N PRO A 67 -9.49 0.55 -8.57
CA PRO A 67 -8.19 0.83 -7.95
C PRO A 67 -7.36 1.88 -8.70
N ALA A 68 -7.71 2.18 -9.95
CA ALA A 68 -7.00 3.10 -10.82
C ALA A 68 -7.34 4.57 -10.56
N GLN A 69 -8.10 4.89 -9.50
CA GLN A 69 -8.38 6.30 -9.20
C GLN A 69 -7.12 7.05 -8.79
N ASN A 70 -7.02 8.29 -9.26
CA ASN A 70 -5.92 9.19 -8.98
C ASN A 70 -5.78 9.53 -7.50
N GLY A 71 -4.56 9.90 -7.12
CA GLY A 71 -4.20 10.34 -5.79
C GLY A 71 -3.50 9.27 -4.96
N LEU A 72 -2.62 9.77 -4.09
CA LEU A 72 -1.80 8.98 -3.18
C LEU A 72 -2.54 8.61 -1.89
N GLY A 73 -3.76 9.11 -1.70
CA GLY A 73 -4.56 8.85 -0.50
C GLY A 73 -4.10 9.66 0.71
N LYS A 74 -4.58 9.26 1.88
CA LYS A 74 -4.30 9.93 3.16
C LYS A 74 -4.13 8.90 4.26
N THR A 75 -3.34 9.25 5.26
CA THR A 75 -3.28 8.55 6.53
C THR A 75 -4.00 9.39 7.60
N THR A 76 -4.05 8.92 8.85
CA THR A 76 -4.55 9.74 9.96
C THR A 76 -3.71 11.00 10.19
N ASN A 77 -2.47 11.01 9.71
CA ASN A 77 -1.53 12.12 9.82
C ASN A 77 -1.65 13.15 8.69
N GLY A 78 -2.55 12.93 7.73
CA GLY A 78 -2.79 13.83 6.60
C GLY A 78 -2.61 13.18 5.24
N GLU A 79 -2.62 14.01 4.20
CA GLU A 79 -2.43 13.59 2.81
C GLU A 79 -1.04 13.00 2.59
N VAL A 80 -0.99 11.87 1.88
CA VAL A 80 0.26 11.25 1.44
C VAL A 80 0.81 12.04 0.25
N LYS A 81 2.10 12.33 0.26
CA LYS A 81 2.78 13.12 -0.78
C LYS A 81 3.99 12.37 -1.32
N VAL A 82 4.38 12.67 -2.55
CA VAL A 82 5.62 12.14 -3.14
C VAL A 82 6.84 12.47 -2.28
N SER A 83 6.85 13.65 -1.64
CA SER A 83 7.92 14.06 -0.71
C SER A 83 8.09 13.14 0.51
N ASP A 84 7.07 12.34 0.85
CA ASP A 84 7.16 11.35 1.92
C ASP A 84 8.08 10.18 1.54
N LEU A 85 8.55 10.12 0.29
CA LEU A 85 9.55 9.16 -0.17
C LEU A 85 10.84 9.27 0.64
N LYS A 86 11.22 10.49 1.04
CA LYS A 86 12.37 10.71 1.91
C LYS A 86 12.23 9.96 3.24
N ASP A 87 11.07 10.07 3.87
CA ASP A 87 10.77 9.40 5.13
C ASP A 87 10.71 7.88 4.92
N ALA A 88 10.08 7.41 3.84
CA ALA A 88 10.01 5.99 3.51
C ALA A 88 11.40 5.37 3.33
N MET A 89 12.31 6.06 2.62
CA MET A 89 13.69 5.62 2.43
C MET A 89 14.51 5.64 3.73
N ALA A 90 14.23 6.59 4.63
CA ALA A 90 14.87 6.61 5.95
C ALA A 90 14.49 5.39 6.80
N LEU A 91 13.31 4.79 6.55
CA LEU A 91 12.84 3.58 7.23
C LEU A 91 13.31 2.27 6.57
N SER A 92 13.68 2.28 5.28
CA SER A 92 14.06 1.08 4.54
C SER A 92 15.54 1.03 4.17
N SER A 93 15.96 1.82 3.18
CA SER A 93 17.34 1.98 2.73
C SER A 93 17.46 3.15 1.76
N SER A 94 18.70 3.55 1.46
CA SER A 94 19.00 4.57 0.44
C SER A 94 18.79 4.11 -1.01
N THR A 95 18.51 2.82 -1.25
CA THR A 95 18.30 2.27 -2.60
C THR A 95 16.87 1.78 -2.75
N LEU A 96 16.11 2.40 -3.66
CA LEU A 96 14.76 1.98 -3.99
C LEU A 96 14.73 0.54 -4.51
N PRO A 97 13.61 -0.19 -4.37
CA PRO A 97 13.41 -1.48 -5.02
C PRO A 97 13.76 -1.44 -6.51
N GLN A 98 14.64 -2.35 -6.94
CA GLN A 98 15.13 -2.45 -8.31
C GLN A 98 14.48 -3.64 -9.01
N VAL A 99 13.89 -3.39 -10.18
CA VAL A 99 13.07 -4.38 -10.89
C VAL A 99 13.62 -4.65 -12.29
N SER A 100 13.63 -5.91 -12.75
CA SER A 100 14.03 -6.22 -14.13
C SER A 100 13.08 -5.59 -15.17
N GLY A 101 13.64 -4.90 -16.17
CA GLY A 101 12.86 -4.27 -17.25
C GLY A 101 12.47 -5.19 -18.42
N ASP A 102 12.90 -6.45 -18.40
CA ASP A 102 12.68 -7.44 -19.46
C ASP A 102 11.32 -8.18 -19.37
N GLY A 103 10.50 -7.84 -18.37
CA GLY A 103 9.20 -8.46 -18.12
C GLY A 103 9.25 -9.68 -17.18
N SER A 104 10.44 -10.04 -16.69
CA SER A 104 10.60 -10.97 -15.56
C SER A 104 10.57 -10.27 -14.20
N GLY A 105 10.49 -8.94 -14.19
CA GLY A 105 10.57 -8.11 -13.01
C GLY A 105 9.50 -8.44 -11.98
N THR A 106 9.88 -8.48 -10.70
CA THR A 106 8.93 -8.69 -9.60
C THR A 106 9.22 -7.76 -8.43
N ILE A 107 8.15 -7.34 -7.76
CA ILE A 107 8.21 -6.67 -6.46
C ILE A 107 7.56 -7.60 -5.45
N THR A 108 8.33 -8.01 -4.46
CA THR A 108 7.85 -8.81 -3.32
C THR A 108 7.76 -7.92 -2.09
N GLY A 109 6.73 -8.09 -1.28
CA GLY A 109 6.58 -7.29 -0.06
C GLY A 109 5.82 -7.97 1.05
N ILE A 110 5.73 -7.25 2.17
CA ILE A 110 4.99 -7.62 3.36
C ILE A 110 3.78 -6.70 3.49
N TRP A 111 2.60 -7.30 3.39
CA TRP A 111 1.33 -6.67 3.72
C TRP A 111 1.01 -6.96 5.18
N ARG A 112 0.87 -5.92 5.98
CA ARG A 112 0.32 -6.06 7.32
C ARG A 112 -1.18 -5.92 7.26
N ILE A 113 -1.84 -6.95 7.73
CA ILE A 113 -3.26 -6.97 8.05
C ILE A 113 -3.40 -6.30 9.42
N VAL A 114 -3.86 -5.06 9.42
CA VAL A 114 -4.05 -4.28 10.65
C VAL A 114 -5.32 -4.75 11.36
N THR A 115 -6.40 -5.00 10.61
CA THR A 115 -7.66 -5.53 11.12
C THR A 115 -8.21 -6.66 10.25
N SER A 116 -9.11 -7.48 10.81
CA SER A 116 -9.59 -8.73 10.19
C SER A 116 -10.23 -8.62 8.81
N ASP A 117 -10.60 -7.41 8.41
CA ASP A 117 -11.27 -7.04 7.17
C ASP A 117 -10.30 -6.40 6.16
N GLY A 118 -9.03 -6.14 6.54
CA GLY A 118 -7.92 -5.69 5.69
C GLY A 118 -7.39 -6.75 4.72
N THR A 119 -8.30 -7.55 4.18
CA THR A 119 -8.06 -8.79 3.48
C THR A 119 -8.00 -8.60 1.97
N ALA A 120 -7.57 -9.65 1.27
CA ALA A 120 -7.50 -9.66 -0.19
C ALA A 120 -8.87 -9.46 -0.87
N ASN A 121 -8.82 -9.01 -2.11
CA ASN A 121 -9.97 -8.67 -2.94
C ASN A 121 -10.80 -9.88 -3.36
N ASP A 122 -10.16 -11.04 -3.39
CA ASP A 122 -10.77 -12.29 -3.83
C ASP A 122 -10.35 -13.46 -2.95
N LYS A 123 -11.01 -14.59 -3.18
CA LYS A 123 -10.71 -15.87 -2.53
C LYS A 123 -9.31 -16.43 -2.86
N HIS A 124 -8.61 -15.84 -3.82
CA HIS A 124 -7.28 -16.24 -4.25
C HIS A 124 -6.17 -15.41 -3.58
N GLY A 125 -6.51 -14.49 -2.68
CA GLY A 125 -5.52 -13.67 -2.00
C GLY A 125 -5.03 -12.51 -2.87
N SER A 126 -5.74 -12.11 -3.92
CA SER A 126 -5.30 -11.02 -4.81
C SER A 126 -5.58 -9.64 -4.20
N LEU A 127 -4.60 -8.75 -4.23
CA LEU A 127 -4.76 -7.31 -4.02
C LEU A 127 -4.72 -6.60 -5.38
N PHE A 128 -5.27 -5.40 -5.44
CA PHE A 128 -5.12 -4.55 -6.61
C PHE A 128 -3.72 -3.96 -6.61
N ALA A 129 -3.13 -3.89 -7.79
CA ALA A 129 -1.89 -3.19 -8.01
C ALA A 129 -2.07 -2.25 -9.20
N VAL A 130 -1.56 -1.03 -9.15
CA VAL A 130 -1.56 -0.10 -10.29
C VAL A 130 -0.22 0.61 -10.34
N VAL A 131 0.44 0.56 -11.49
CA VAL A 131 1.70 1.28 -11.73
C VAL A 131 1.38 2.61 -12.39
N ASP A 132 1.84 3.69 -11.77
CA ASP A 132 1.95 5.02 -12.36
C ASP A 132 3.40 5.27 -12.81
N PRO A 133 3.68 5.28 -14.12
CA PRO A 133 5.02 5.55 -14.64
C PRO A 133 5.53 6.97 -14.37
N THR A 134 4.63 7.93 -14.15
CA THR A 134 4.99 9.33 -13.89
C THR A 134 5.46 9.57 -12.47
N GLY A 135 5.14 8.65 -11.55
CA GLY A 135 5.49 8.75 -10.14
C GLY A 135 4.80 9.92 -9.41
N THR A 136 3.65 10.38 -9.88
CA THR A 136 2.91 11.53 -9.34
C THR A 136 1.62 11.17 -8.61
N GLY A 137 1.17 9.93 -8.74
CA GLY A 137 -0.13 9.46 -8.29
C GLY A 137 -1.22 9.52 -9.37
N ASN A 138 -0.84 9.60 -10.65
CA ASN A 138 -1.74 9.54 -11.79
C ASN A 138 -2.01 8.08 -12.18
N TYR A 139 -2.89 7.42 -11.41
CA TYR A 139 -3.21 6.01 -11.57
C TYR A 139 -4.26 5.72 -12.63
N GLU A 140 -5.02 6.71 -13.09
CA GLU A 140 -6.11 6.50 -14.05
C GLU A 140 -5.58 6.10 -15.44
N ASP A 141 -4.45 6.70 -15.81
CA ASP A 141 -3.66 6.34 -16.98
C ASP A 141 -2.63 5.23 -16.68
N GLY A 142 -2.64 4.74 -15.44
CA GLY A 142 -1.73 3.73 -14.95
C GLY A 142 -2.03 2.34 -15.48
N MET A 143 -1.05 1.45 -15.34
CA MET A 143 -1.21 0.06 -15.71
C MET A 143 -1.72 -0.74 -14.52
N GLN A 144 -2.94 -1.28 -14.63
CA GLN A 144 -3.49 -2.17 -13.61
C GLN A 144 -2.84 -3.56 -13.68
N LEU A 145 -2.38 -4.01 -12.53
CA LEU A 145 -1.73 -5.30 -12.27
C LEU A 145 -2.47 -6.03 -11.15
N VAL A 146 -1.95 -7.21 -10.79
CA VAL A 146 -2.44 -7.99 -9.65
C VAL A 146 -1.29 -8.26 -8.69
N ALA A 147 -1.51 -7.95 -7.41
CA ALA A 147 -0.63 -8.33 -6.32
C ALA A 147 -1.12 -9.66 -5.74
N ARG A 148 -0.40 -10.76 -5.99
CA ARG A 148 -0.73 -12.07 -5.43
C ARG A 148 -0.21 -12.15 -4.01
N SER A 149 -1.07 -12.39 -3.03
CA SER A 149 -0.67 -12.56 -1.64
C SER A 149 -0.96 -13.96 -1.13
N SER A 150 -0.16 -14.43 -0.17
CA SER A 150 -0.40 -15.68 0.55
C SER A 150 -1.40 -15.52 1.69
N MET A 151 -2.29 -14.51 1.62
CA MET A 151 -3.33 -14.31 2.62
C MET A 151 -4.27 -15.52 2.60
N VAL A 152 -4.23 -16.34 3.65
CA VAL A 152 -5.00 -17.58 3.73
C VAL A 152 -6.38 -17.29 4.30
N GLY A 153 -7.44 -17.41 3.49
CA GLY A 153 -8.82 -17.16 3.90
C GLY A 153 -9.84 -17.92 3.07
N ASP A 154 -10.98 -18.26 3.66
CA ASP A 154 -12.12 -18.85 2.96
C ASP A 154 -12.96 -17.69 2.38
N ASN A 155 -13.04 -17.57 1.05
CA ASN A 155 -13.77 -16.50 0.34
C ASN A 155 -13.38 -15.04 0.71
N GLY A 156 -12.09 -14.74 0.85
CA GLY A 156 -11.61 -13.38 1.09
C GLY A 156 -11.76 -12.89 2.54
N ASN A 157 -12.28 -13.72 3.45
CA ASN A 157 -12.27 -13.46 4.89
C ASN A 157 -11.08 -14.18 5.55
N VAL A 158 -9.91 -13.54 5.49
CA VAL A 158 -8.60 -14.08 5.94
C VAL A 158 -8.56 -14.38 7.44
N VAL A 159 -9.53 -13.88 8.21
CA VAL A 159 -9.46 -13.95 9.67
C VAL A 159 -10.69 -14.59 10.31
N GLN A 160 -11.64 -15.14 9.54
CA GLN A 160 -12.75 -15.84 10.17
C GLN A 160 -12.38 -17.24 10.71
N ARG A 161 -11.56 -18.04 10.02
CA ARG A 161 -11.27 -19.42 10.48
C ARG A 161 -10.43 -19.49 11.75
N ALA A 162 -9.36 -18.71 11.84
CA ALA A 162 -8.48 -18.70 13.00
C ALA A 162 -9.18 -18.11 14.24
N LEU A 163 -9.97 -17.04 14.07
CA LEU A 163 -10.73 -16.41 15.17
C LEU A 163 -11.97 -17.21 15.57
N GLN A 164 -12.65 -17.87 14.64
CA GLN A 164 -13.78 -18.75 14.97
C GLN A 164 -13.33 -19.99 15.76
N ALA A 165 -12.13 -20.52 15.49
CA ALA A 165 -11.56 -21.64 16.23
C ALA A 165 -11.26 -21.28 17.71
N ILE A 166 -11.07 -20.00 18.02
CA ILE A 166 -10.85 -19.48 19.39
C ILE A 166 -12.06 -18.69 19.94
N GLY A 167 -13.23 -18.81 19.31
CA GLY A 167 -14.50 -18.25 19.83
C GLY A 167 -14.72 -16.74 19.61
N ILE A 168 -13.86 -16.05 18.87
CA ILE A 168 -14.00 -14.63 18.57
C ILE A 168 -14.89 -14.47 17.34
N LYS A 169 -16.20 -14.34 17.56
CA LYS A 169 -17.20 -14.07 16.51
C LYS A 169 -17.56 -12.57 16.49
N LYS A 170 -17.48 -11.96 15.31
CA LYS A 170 -18.14 -10.69 14.88
C LYS A 170 -17.52 -9.32 15.24
N ARG A 171 -16.22 -9.17 15.46
CA ARG A 171 -15.60 -7.82 15.42
C ARG A 171 -14.31 -7.82 14.62
N ALA A 172 -14.06 -6.69 13.92
CA ALA A 172 -12.73 -6.34 13.46
C ALA A 172 -11.80 -6.35 14.67
N THR A 173 -11.05 -7.43 14.81
CA THR A 173 -10.01 -7.52 15.83
C THR A 173 -8.71 -7.15 15.15
N ASN A 174 -7.91 -6.32 15.83
CA ASN A 174 -6.55 -6.11 15.39
C ASN A 174 -5.85 -7.48 15.41
N VAL A 175 -5.42 -7.92 14.23
CA VAL A 175 -4.81 -9.24 14.06
C VAL A 175 -3.30 -9.16 13.99
N GLY A 176 -2.78 -7.96 13.67
CA GLY A 176 -1.35 -7.71 13.51
C GLY A 176 -0.70 -8.86 12.77
N ALA A 177 -1.26 -9.29 11.65
CA ALA A 177 -0.80 -10.46 10.89
C ALA A 177 -0.09 -9.97 9.64
N ASP A 178 0.99 -10.64 9.25
CA ASP A 178 1.74 -10.28 8.05
C ASP A 178 1.53 -11.36 6.98
N ALA A 179 1.30 -10.92 5.74
CA ALA A 179 1.22 -11.78 4.57
C ALA A 179 2.22 -11.32 3.53
N LYS A 180 2.85 -12.28 2.84
CA LYS A 180 3.71 -11.95 1.70
C LYS A 180 2.85 -11.68 0.48
N PHE A 181 3.24 -10.71 -0.32
CA PHE A 181 2.69 -10.50 -1.66
C PHE A 181 3.78 -10.38 -2.71
N SER A 182 3.41 -10.62 -3.96
CA SER A 182 4.25 -10.42 -5.13
C SER A 182 3.46 -9.77 -6.26
N VAL A 183 4.08 -8.82 -6.96
CA VAL A 183 3.56 -8.15 -8.15
C VAL A 183 4.53 -8.39 -9.30
N ASN A 184 4.02 -8.89 -10.43
CA ASN A 184 4.80 -9.01 -11.65
C ASN A 184 4.75 -7.69 -12.40
N ILE A 185 5.91 -7.13 -12.71
CA ILE A 185 6.07 -5.87 -13.43
C ILE A 185 6.37 -6.21 -14.91
N PRO A 186 5.49 -5.82 -15.85
CA PRO A 186 5.69 -6.12 -17.26
C PRO A 186 6.84 -5.31 -17.86
N SER A 187 7.32 -5.76 -19.02
CA SER A 187 8.34 -5.04 -19.79
C SER A 187 7.80 -3.74 -20.36
N GLY A 188 8.71 -2.83 -20.73
CA GLY A 188 8.38 -1.58 -21.44
C GLY A 188 7.91 -0.43 -20.56
N ILE A 189 7.83 -0.61 -19.23
CA ILE A 189 7.57 0.48 -18.29
C ILE A 189 8.77 1.43 -18.26
N LYS A 190 8.49 2.73 -18.47
CA LYS A 190 9.47 3.81 -18.36
C LYS A 190 9.09 4.73 -17.22
N CYS A 191 9.88 4.69 -16.16
CA CYS A 191 9.67 5.50 -14.98
C CYS A 191 10.25 6.91 -15.16
N THR A 192 9.45 7.94 -14.92
CA THR A 192 9.86 9.35 -15.06
C THR A 192 9.69 10.16 -13.77
N GLY A 193 9.24 9.53 -12.69
CA GLY A 193 9.06 10.17 -11.39
C GLY A 193 10.36 10.73 -10.84
N SER A 194 10.25 11.87 -10.17
CA SER A 194 11.35 12.53 -9.48
C SER A 194 10.86 13.20 -8.20
N ASP A 195 11.73 13.23 -7.20
CA ASP A 195 11.45 13.87 -5.93
C ASP A 195 12.72 14.54 -5.39
N ALA A 196 12.65 15.87 -5.27
CA ALA A 196 13.77 16.66 -4.76
C ALA A 196 14.03 16.42 -3.26
N ALA A 197 13.01 16.01 -2.48
CA ALA A 197 13.17 15.80 -1.03
C ALA A 197 13.99 14.55 -0.70
N SER A 198 13.76 13.45 -1.41
CA SER A 198 14.54 12.20 -1.32
C SER A 198 15.77 12.18 -2.23
N GLY A 199 15.83 13.07 -3.23
CA GLY A 199 16.88 13.08 -4.25
C GLY A 199 16.77 11.93 -5.26
N GLN A 200 15.65 11.20 -5.27
CA GLN A 200 15.42 10.09 -6.19
C GLN A 200 14.82 10.57 -7.51
N GLY A 201 15.18 9.88 -8.59
CA GLY A 201 14.63 10.08 -9.93
C GLY A 201 14.38 8.75 -10.63
N ASN A 202 13.77 8.79 -11.81
CA ASN A 202 13.47 7.62 -12.63
C ASN A 202 12.70 6.52 -11.88
N PHE A 203 11.83 6.91 -10.94
CA PHE A 203 11.00 5.96 -10.21
C PHE A 203 9.56 5.97 -10.70
N CYS A 204 8.91 4.81 -10.62
CA CYS A 204 7.49 4.64 -10.79
C CYS A 204 6.83 4.57 -9.41
N LEU A 205 5.54 4.88 -9.33
CA LEU A 205 4.77 4.58 -8.12
C LEU A 205 3.88 3.37 -8.36
N LEU A 206 3.97 2.40 -7.45
CA LEU A 206 3.10 1.24 -7.39
C LEU A 206 2.10 1.44 -6.25
N LYS A 207 0.83 1.63 -6.60
CA LYS A 207 -0.28 1.54 -5.64
C LYS A 207 -0.61 0.08 -5.44
N ILE A 208 -0.70 -0.36 -4.18
CA ILE A 208 -1.29 -1.66 -3.84
C ILE A 208 -2.40 -1.41 -2.85
N ALA A 209 -3.58 -1.96 -3.11
CA ALA A 209 -4.77 -1.73 -2.28
C ALA A 209 -5.71 -2.94 -2.23
N ASN A 210 -6.49 -3.02 -1.15
CA ASN A 210 -7.62 -3.93 -1.06
C ASN A 210 -8.92 -3.31 -1.64
N ASN A 211 -9.98 -4.11 -1.79
CA ASN A 211 -11.27 -3.70 -2.35
C ASN A 211 -12.32 -3.38 -1.27
N ASN A 212 -11.90 -2.78 -0.15
CA ASN A 212 -12.85 -2.47 0.92
C ASN A 212 -13.75 -1.28 0.59
N ASN A 213 -15.07 -1.44 0.77
CA ASN A 213 -16.07 -0.41 0.47
C ASN A 213 -15.99 0.85 1.37
N ASN A 214 -15.34 0.78 2.54
CA ASN A 214 -15.08 1.95 3.38
C ASN A 214 -13.86 2.77 2.92
N GLY A 215 -13.27 2.38 1.80
CA GLY A 215 -12.10 2.99 1.17
C GLY A 215 -11.09 1.89 0.81
N PRO A 216 -10.51 1.85 -0.40
CA PRO A 216 -9.35 1.00 -0.62
C PRO A 216 -8.25 1.34 0.38
N PHE A 217 -7.77 0.35 1.12
CA PHE A 217 -6.66 0.51 2.05
C PHE A 217 -5.40 -0.08 1.45
N GLY A 218 -4.24 0.50 1.73
CA GLY A 218 -2.97 -0.04 1.28
C GLY A 218 -1.82 0.97 1.37
N GLY A 219 -1.14 1.19 0.27
CA GLY A 219 -0.05 2.16 0.19
C GLY A 219 0.53 2.36 -1.22
N ASN A 220 1.34 3.40 -1.35
CA ASN A 220 2.08 3.71 -2.58
C ASN A 220 3.55 3.40 -2.34
N VAL A 221 4.19 2.73 -3.29
CA VAL A 221 5.58 2.29 -3.19
C VAL A 221 6.35 2.82 -4.38
N ALA A 222 7.46 3.51 -4.14
CA ALA A 222 8.38 3.90 -5.21
C ALA A 222 9.31 2.74 -5.57
N PHE A 223 9.54 2.53 -6.86
CA PHE A 223 10.49 1.54 -7.37
C PHE A 223 11.13 2.02 -8.67
N GLN A 224 12.26 1.42 -9.05
CA GLN A 224 12.98 1.73 -10.27
C GLN A 224 13.16 0.49 -11.14
N ILE A 225 13.19 0.69 -12.45
CA ILE A 225 13.54 -0.36 -13.40
C ILE A 225 15.08 -0.43 -13.51
N SER A 226 15.66 -1.53 -13.06
CA SER A 226 17.08 -1.83 -13.15
C SER A 226 17.51 -1.92 -14.62
N GLY A 227 18.63 -1.26 -14.96
CA GLY A 227 19.19 -1.27 -16.31
C GLY A 227 18.61 -0.19 -17.24
N CYS A 228 17.64 0.61 -16.78
CA CYS A 228 17.37 1.92 -17.36
C CYS A 228 18.44 2.86 -16.80
N GLY A 229 19.63 2.84 -17.40
CA GLY A 229 20.74 3.67 -16.96
C GLY A 229 20.29 5.10 -16.76
N HIS A 230 20.72 5.72 -15.66
CA HIS A 230 20.97 7.14 -15.69
C HIS A 230 21.84 7.38 -16.92
N ASP A 231 21.30 8.05 -17.94
CA ASP A 231 22.13 8.84 -18.83
C ASP A 231 22.69 9.98 -17.96
N ASP A 232 23.63 9.63 -17.07
CA ASP A 232 24.68 10.55 -16.70
C ASP A 232 25.32 10.89 -18.04
N ALA A 233 24.94 12.06 -18.56
CA ALA A 233 25.52 12.63 -19.76
C ALA A 233 27.02 12.40 -19.65
N LYS A 234 27.56 11.53 -20.52
CA LYS A 234 28.99 11.33 -20.63
C LYS A 234 29.57 12.73 -20.78
N ARG A 235 30.21 13.23 -19.71
CA ARG A 235 30.90 14.51 -19.77
C ARG A 235 32.02 14.30 -20.77
N GLU A 236 31.77 14.71 -22.01
CA GLU A 236 32.76 14.73 -23.06
C GLU A 236 33.83 15.71 -22.60
N ILE A 237 34.94 15.17 -22.09
CA ILE A 237 36.12 15.96 -21.79
C ILE A 237 36.74 16.24 -23.16
N SER A 238 36.40 17.39 -23.73
CA SER A 238 37.01 17.87 -24.97
C SER A 238 38.53 17.94 -24.81
N PHE A 239 39.21 17.34 -25.78
CA PHE A 239 40.65 17.17 -25.95
C PHE A 239 41.47 18.47 -25.82
N ARG A 240 42.75 18.32 -25.50
CA ARG A 240 43.82 18.86 -26.36
C ARG A 240 44.96 17.84 -26.51
N ALA A 241 45.43 17.73 -27.76
CA ALA A 241 46.56 16.94 -28.22
C ALA A 241 47.90 17.52 -27.74
#